data_AF-A0A7Y4P7H7-F1
#
_entry.id   AF-A0A7Y4P7H7-F1
#
_cell.length_a   1.000
_cell.length_b   1.000
_cell.length_c   1.000
_cell.angle_alpha   90.00
_cell.angle_beta   90.00
_cell.angle_gamma   90.00
#
_symmetry.space_group_name_H-M   'P 1'
#
loop_
_entity.id
_entity.type
_entity.pdbx_description
1 polymer ?
#
loop_
_entity_poly.entity_id
_entity_poly.type
_entity_poly.pdbx_seq_one_letter_code
_entity_poly.pdbx_strand_id
1 'polypeptide(L)'
;MTYSRETEPVYVPAADRYKDMEYRIVGQSGLRLPAISLGFWHNFGDDKPLATQRAIVHRAFDRGITHFDLANNYGPPAGSAEKNFGRIFSEALKAYRDEIVISSKAGWNMGAGPYSFGGSRKYLMDSLDASLSRLGLEHVDIFYHHRPDPDTPLEETVYALRDIVASGKARYVGISSYGAELTSEAAAMMAEEGCPLLIHQPSYSILNRWVEEPGEDGDSLLESAADSGLGVIAFSPLAQGLLTDRYLDGIPENSRAAAGKSLGTDMLSPSNLEMVSKLNEIAKRRGQTLAQMAIAWVLREQGDYGIETVTSALIGASSVEQLDQNIDALNNLSFTTEELNEIDTIANDGGINIWAGATKSKTHGSESDS
;
A
#
# COMPACT_ATOMS: atom_id res chain seq x y z
N MET A 1 14.39 -41.26 -28.63
CA MET A 1 14.50 -40.25 -27.55
C MET A 1 13.10 -39.99 -27.04
N THR A 2 12.73 -40.60 -25.92
CA THR A 2 11.51 -40.29 -25.18
C THR A 2 11.78 -39.07 -24.32
N TYR A 3 11.23 -37.92 -24.71
CA TYR A 3 11.19 -36.74 -23.86
C TYR A 3 10.17 -36.99 -22.76
N SER A 4 10.64 -37.37 -21.56
CA SER A 4 9.84 -37.25 -20.35
C SER A 4 9.64 -35.77 -20.10
N ARG A 5 8.42 -35.27 -20.26
CA ARG A 5 8.03 -33.99 -19.65
C ARG A 5 8.00 -34.25 -18.15
N GLU A 6 9.09 -33.94 -17.46
CA GLU A 6 9.01 -33.69 -16.03
C GLU A 6 8.04 -32.52 -15.85
N THR A 7 6.83 -32.82 -15.43
CA THR A 7 5.88 -31.80 -14.99
C THR A 7 6.52 -31.12 -13.79
N GLU A 8 6.79 -29.82 -13.89
CA GLU A 8 7.21 -29.04 -12.72
C GLU A 8 6.25 -29.32 -11.56
N PRO A 9 6.76 -29.54 -10.34
CA PRO A 9 5.91 -29.82 -9.21
C PRO A 9 4.94 -28.65 -8.98
N VAL A 10 3.65 -28.98 -8.83
CA VAL A 10 2.60 -28.02 -8.48
C VAL A 10 2.98 -27.34 -7.17
N TYR A 11 2.89 -26.01 -7.11
CA TYR A 11 3.16 -25.27 -5.89
C TYR A 11 2.22 -25.70 -4.76
N VAL A 12 2.81 -26.05 -3.61
CA VAL A 12 2.11 -26.36 -2.37
C VAL A 12 2.59 -25.35 -1.33
N PRO A 13 1.70 -24.51 -0.78
CA PRO A 13 2.08 -23.53 0.23
C PRO A 13 2.59 -24.19 1.51
N ALA A 14 3.46 -23.49 2.22
CA ALA A 14 3.93 -23.92 3.54
C ALA A 14 2.73 -24.21 4.48
N ALA A 15 2.73 -25.38 5.11
CA ALA A 15 1.62 -25.84 5.96
C ALA A 15 1.46 -25.01 7.24
N ASP A 16 2.53 -24.36 7.67
CA ASP A 16 2.64 -23.52 8.86
C ASP A 16 2.56 -22.02 8.56
N ARG A 17 2.21 -21.61 7.34
CA ARG A 17 2.15 -20.20 6.90
C ARG A 17 1.33 -19.28 7.81
N TYR A 18 0.35 -19.81 8.53
CA TYR A 18 -0.53 -19.05 9.43
C TYR A 18 -0.01 -18.93 10.87
N LYS A 19 1.15 -19.53 11.19
CA LYS A 19 1.62 -19.66 12.57
C LYS A 19 2.26 -18.38 13.10
N ASP A 20 3.10 -17.74 12.29
CA ASP A 20 3.97 -16.64 12.74
C ASP A 20 3.49 -15.26 12.28
N MET A 21 2.62 -15.19 11.27
CA MET A 21 2.05 -13.92 10.79
C MET A 21 0.96 -13.43 11.74
N GLU A 22 1.07 -12.16 12.16
CA GLU A 22 0.02 -11.47 12.89
C GLU A 22 -1.09 -11.00 11.92
N TYR A 23 -2.36 -11.20 12.27
CA TYR A 23 -3.50 -10.76 11.49
C TYR A 23 -4.33 -9.75 12.29
N ARG A 24 -4.41 -8.52 11.80
CA ARG A 24 -5.07 -7.38 12.46
C ARG A 24 -6.42 -7.11 11.82
N ILE A 25 -7.41 -6.75 12.65
CA ILE A 25 -8.75 -6.39 12.18
C ILE A 25 -8.66 -5.05 11.43
N VAL A 26 -9.33 -4.95 10.28
CA VAL A 26 -9.40 -3.71 9.50
C VAL A 26 -10.48 -2.82 10.11
N GLY A 27 -10.07 -1.81 10.88
CA GLY A 27 -10.99 -0.85 11.51
C GLY A 27 -12.08 -1.56 12.32
N GLN A 28 -13.33 -1.13 12.15
CA GLN A 28 -14.51 -1.74 12.78
C GLN A 28 -15.21 -2.74 11.83
N SER A 29 -14.46 -3.71 11.30
CA SER A 29 -14.97 -4.74 10.38
C SER A 29 -14.69 -6.17 10.85
N GLY A 30 -15.16 -7.15 10.07
CA GLY A 30 -14.80 -8.57 10.25
C GLY A 30 -13.58 -9.02 9.45
N LEU A 31 -13.05 -8.17 8.56
CA LEU A 31 -11.90 -8.52 7.74
C LEU A 31 -10.61 -8.41 8.55
N ARG A 32 -9.70 -9.37 8.38
CA ARG A 32 -8.35 -9.30 8.91
C ARG A 32 -7.33 -9.25 7.79
N LEU A 33 -6.37 -8.34 7.89
CA LEU A 33 -5.20 -8.28 7.02
C LEU A 33 -3.96 -8.77 7.76
N PRO A 34 -2.97 -9.33 7.06
CA PRO A 34 -1.66 -9.59 7.67
C PRO A 34 -1.05 -8.24 8.08
N ALA A 35 -0.34 -8.20 9.21
CA ALA A 35 0.38 -7.00 9.66
C ALA A 35 1.34 -6.48 8.58
N ILE A 36 1.82 -7.35 7.67
CA ILE A 36 2.59 -6.97 6.49
C ILE A 36 1.89 -7.48 5.22
N SER A 37 1.57 -6.55 4.30
CA SER A 37 0.98 -6.83 2.99
C SER A 37 2.01 -6.64 1.86
N LEU A 38 1.80 -7.28 0.70
CA LEU A 38 2.69 -7.14 -0.46
C LEU A 38 2.06 -6.29 -1.57
N GLY A 39 2.74 -5.18 -1.91
CA GLY A 39 2.34 -4.27 -2.98
C GLY A 39 3.05 -4.55 -4.30
N PHE A 40 2.32 -4.39 -5.41
CA PHE A 40 2.76 -4.73 -6.77
C PHE A 40 3.24 -3.54 -7.59
N TRP A 41 3.39 -2.37 -6.98
CA TRP A 41 3.72 -1.13 -7.69
C TRP A 41 5.01 -1.21 -8.52
N HIS A 42 6.05 -1.84 -7.96
CA HIS A 42 7.33 -2.05 -8.63
C HIS A 42 7.69 -3.54 -8.64
N ASN A 43 8.45 -3.94 -9.66
CA ASN A 43 9.05 -5.27 -9.85
C ASN A 43 8.12 -6.38 -10.35
N PHE A 44 6.85 -6.06 -10.62
CA PHE A 44 5.86 -7.00 -11.15
C PHE A 44 5.42 -6.69 -12.59
N GLY A 45 6.07 -5.71 -13.24
CA GLY A 45 5.85 -5.41 -14.64
C GLY A 45 6.55 -6.39 -15.59
N ASP A 46 6.34 -6.19 -16.90
CA ASP A 46 7.01 -6.97 -17.96
C ASP A 46 8.50 -6.64 -18.06
N ASP A 47 8.96 -5.58 -17.37
CA ASP A 47 10.36 -5.23 -17.20
C ASP A 47 11.13 -6.19 -16.27
N LYS A 48 10.46 -7.15 -15.62
CA LYS A 48 11.07 -8.14 -14.73
C LYS A 48 10.72 -9.59 -15.09
N PRO A 49 11.63 -10.55 -14.87
CA PRO A 49 11.35 -11.95 -15.11
C PRO A 49 10.17 -12.46 -14.27
N LEU A 50 9.18 -13.08 -14.91
CA LEU A 50 8.02 -13.67 -14.23
C LEU A 50 8.42 -14.72 -13.18
N ALA A 51 9.52 -15.44 -13.40
CA ALA A 51 10.03 -16.43 -12.44
C ALA A 51 10.40 -15.78 -11.08
N THR A 52 11.00 -14.59 -11.09
CA THR A 52 11.31 -13.83 -9.87
C THR A 52 10.04 -13.35 -9.18
N GLN A 53 9.09 -12.82 -9.96
CA GLN A 53 7.79 -12.40 -9.44
C GLN A 53 7.06 -13.56 -8.75
N ARG A 54 7.00 -14.72 -9.42
CA ARG A 54 6.40 -15.95 -8.89
C ARG A 54 7.07 -16.38 -7.58
N ALA A 55 8.41 -16.38 -7.52
CA ALA A 55 9.14 -16.76 -6.31
C ALA A 55 8.80 -15.84 -5.12
N ILE A 56 8.69 -14.53 -5.35
CA ILE A 56 8.29 -13.57 -4.32
C ILE A 56 6.85 -13.83 -3.86
N VAL A 57 5.92 -14.04 -4.79
CA VAL A 57 4.50 -14.30 -4.46
C VAL A 57 4.33 -15.59 -3.66
N HIS A 58 4.97 -16.68 -4.09
CA HIS A 58 4.92 -17.96 -3.36
C HIS A 58 5.51 -17.79 -1.96
N ARG A 59 6.68 -17.14 -1.85
CA ARG A 59 7.30 -16.92 -0.54
C ARG A 59 6.45 -16.06 0.38
N ALA A 60 5.80 -15.01 -0.16
CA ALA A 60 4.91 -14.15 0.60
C ALA A 60 3.77 -14.97 1.22
N PHE A 61 3.14 -15.82 0.41
CA PHE A 61 2.07 -16.69 0.88
C PHE A 61 2.56 -17.77 1.85
N ASP A 62 3.74 -18.35 1.62
CA ASP A 62 4.40 -19.30 2.55
C ASP A 62 4.71 -18.67 3.91
N ARG A 63 4.91 -17.35 3.95
CA ARG A 63 5.16 -16.57 5.17
C ARG A 63 3.90 -15.94 5.76
N GLY A 64 2.71 -16.32 5.26
CA GLY A 64 1.43 -15.87 5.80
C GLY A 64 0.92 -14.53 5.26
N ILE A 65 1.60 -13.90 4.31
CA ILE A 65 1.02 -12.73 3.62
C ILE A 65 -0.15 -13.18 2.77
N THR A 66 -1.36 -12.80 3.18
CA THR A 66 -2.61 -13.10 2.48
C THR A 66 -3.16 -11.92 1.69
N HIS A 67 -2.55 -10.74 1.78
CA HIS A 67 -2.99 -9.55 1.06
C HIS A 67 -1.99 -9.13 -0.03
N PHE A 68 -2.48 -9.10 -1.27
CA PHE A 68 -1.76 -8.64 -2.45
C PHE A 68 -2.44 -7.39 -3.02
N ASP A 69 -1.72 -6.28 -2.98
CA ASP A 69 -2.24 -4.97 -3.35
C ASP A 69 -1.74 -4.55 -4.75
N LEU A 70 -2.68 -4.30 -5.66
CA LEU A 70 -2.41 -3.92 -7.04
C LEU A 70 -3.09 -2.59 -7.37
N ALA A 71 -2.87 -2.08 -8.58
CA ALA A 71 -3.65 -1.01 -9.17
C ALA A 71 -3.61 -1.14 -10.69
N ASN A 72 -4.60 -0.54 -11.35
CA ASN A 72 -4.76 -0.63 -12.80
C ASN A 72 -3.49 -0.27 -13.60
N ASN A 73 -2.72 0.71 -13.14
CA ASN A 73 -1.56 1.25 -13.85
C ASN A 73 -0.21 0.70 -13.36
N TYR A 74 -0.18 -0.24 -12.41
CA TYR A 74 1.07 -0.85 -11.95
C TYR A 74 1.75 -1.67 -13.07
N GLY A 75 3.08 -1.63 -13.08
CA GLY A 75 3.91 -2.12 -14.18
C GLY A 75 5.37 -1.64 -14.06
N PRO A 76 6.08 -1.35 -15.17
CA PRO A 76 5.61 -1.08 -16.54
C PRO A 76 5.54 -2.31 -17.48
N PRO A 77 4.75 -2.24 -18.56
CA PRO A 77 3.80 -1.18 -18.92
C PRO A 77 2.55 -1.17 -18.01
N ALA A 78 1.74 -0.11 -18.06
CA ALA A 78 0.51 -0.02 -17.26
C ALA A 78 -0.38 -1.26 -17.42
N GLY A 79 -0.82 -1.85 -16.30
CA GLY A 79 -1.63 -3.06 -16.25
C GLY A 79 -0.86 -4.38 -16.39
N SER A 80 0.47 -4.36 -16.61
CA SER A 80 1.27 -5.58 -16.67
C SER A 80 1.36 -6.28 -15.31
N ALA A 81 1.41 -5.53 -14.20
CA ALA A 81 1.43 -6.13 -12.87
C ALA A 81 0.18 -6.97 -12.58
N GLU A 82 -1.00 -6.50 -12.96
CA GLU A 82 -2.25 -7.26 -12.84
C GLU A 82 -2.27 -8.50 -13.75
N LYS A 83 -1.76 -8.39 -14.98
CA LYS A 83 -1.66 -9.54 -15.90
C LYS A 83 -0.72 -10.61 -15.36
N ASN A 84 0.45 -10.20 -14.86
CA ASN A 84 1.46 -11.10 -14.33
C ASN A 84 0.99 -11.76 -13.04
N PHE A 85 0.37 -11.00 -12.13
CA PHE A 85 -0.27 -11.59 -10.95
C PHE A 85 -1.40 -12.53 -11.32
N GLY A 86 -2.30 -12.16 -12.25
CA GLY A 86 -3.38 -13.04 -12.72
C GLY A 86 -2.86 -14.36 -13.28
N ARG A 87 -1.75 -14.33 -14.03
CA ARG A 87 -1.07 -15.54 -14.49
C ARG A 87 -0.54 -16.39 -13.32
N ILE A 88 0.25 -15.80 -12.42
CA ILE A 88 0.80 -16.52 -11.24
C ILE A 88 -0.35 -17.10 -10.40
N PHE A 89 -1.39 -16.31 -10.17
CA PHE A 89 -2.56 -16.69 -9.41
C PHE A 89 -3.27 -17.89 -10.05
N SER A 90 -3.54 -17.84 -11.35
CA SER A 90 -4.18 -18.94 -12.07
C SER A 90 -3.35 -20.23 -12.08
N GLU A 91 -2.02 -20.12 -12.16
CA GLU A 91 -1.09 -21.25 -12.22
C GLU A 91 -0.91 -21.91 -10.85
N ALA A 92 -0.91 -21.14 -9.76
CA ALA A 92 -0.42 -21.62 -8.45
C ALA A 92 -1.32 -21.31 -7.24
N LEU A 93 -2.12 -20.24 -7.27
CA LEU A 93 -2.86 -19.77 -6.09
C LEU A 93 -4.38 -19.91 -6.19
N LYS A 94 -4.92 -20.28 -7.35
CA LYS A 94 -6.36 -20.35 -7.59
C LYS A 94 -7.11 -21.24 -6.58
N ALA A 95 -6.49 -22.34 -6.16
CA ALA A 95 -7.06 -23.25 -5.16
C ALA A 95 -7.17 -22.61 -3.76
N TYR A 96 -6.48 -21.50 -3.52
CA TYR A 96 -6.41 -20.76 -2.25
C TYR A 96 -7.06 -19.38 -2.35
N ARG A 97 -7.91 -19.12 -3.38
CA ARG A 97 -8.57 -17.81 -3.59
C ARG A 97 -9.25 -17.29 -2.32
N ASP A 98 -9.91 -18.18 -1.58
CA ASP A 98 -10.70 -17.83 -0.40
C ASP A 98 -9.81 -17.54 0.84
N GLU A 99 -8.52 -17.82 0.75
CA GLU A 99 -7.51 -17.50 1.77
C GLU A 99 -6.77 -16.18 1.48
N ILE A 100 -7.07 -15.53 0.35
CA ILE A 100 -6.31 -14.40 -0.20
C ILE A 100 -7.22 -13.18 -0.39
N VAL A 101 -6.74 -12.03 0.07
CA VAL A 101 -7.29 -10.70 -0.19
C VAL A 101 -6.53 -10.07 -1.36
N ILE A 102 -7.24 -9.66 -2.40
CA ILE A 102 -6.70 -9.02 -3.60
C ILE A 102 -7.33 -7.64 -3.72
N SER A 103 -6.50 -6.61 -3.86
CA SER A 103 -6.98 -5.25 -4.14
C SER A 103 -6.60 -4.76 -5.53
N SER A 104 -7.42 -3.86 -6.08
CA SER A 104 -7.04 -3.01 -7.22
C SER A 104 -7.66 -1.62 -7.08
N LYS A 105 -7.24 -0.68 -7.94
CA LYS A 105 -7.53 0.75 -7.80
C LYS A 105 -7.66 1.44 -9.15
N ALA A 106 -8.42 2.54 -9.16
CA ALA A 106 -8.47 3.50 -10.25
C ALA A 106 -8.45 4.94 -9.70
N GLY A 107 -7.81 5.87 -10.40
CA GLY A 107 -7.73 7.28 -10.00
C GLY A 107 -6.54 8.02 -10.63
N TRP A 108 -5.41 7.34 -10.75
CA TRP A 108 -4.24 7.84 -11.50
C TRP A 108 -4.38 7.58 -12.99
N ASN A 109 -3.46 8.13 -13.80
CA ASN A 109 -3.52 7.98 -15.24
C ASN A 109 -3.28 6.52 -15.66
N MET A 110 -4.22 5.95 -16.41
CA MET A 110 -4.14 4.60 -16.98
C MET A 110 -3.91 4.61 -18.51
N GLY A 111 -4.19 5.71 -19.20
CA GLY A 111 -4.25 5.71 -20.66
C GLY A 111 -4.53 7.07 -21.27
N ALA A 112 -4.92 7.07 -22.54
CA ALA A 112 -5.22 8.31 -23.26
C ALA A 112 -6.65 8.80 -22.98
N GLY A 113 -6.86 10.09 -23.20
CA GLY A 113 -8.17 10.72 -23.19
C GLY A 113 -8.72 11.05 -21.80
N PRO A 114 -9.88 11.72 -21.75
CA PRO A 114 -10.43 12.30 -20.52
C PRO A 114 -11.04 11.26 -19.56
N TYR A 115 -11.13 9.98 -19.97
CA TYR A 115 -11.80 8.92 -19.21
C TYR A 115 -10.81 7.95 -18.56
N SER A 116 -9.55 8.35 -18.42
CA SER A 116 -8.44 7.50 -17.95
C SER A 116 -7.77 8.03 -16.67
N PHE A 117 -8.36 9.03 -16.01
CA PHE A 117 -7.85 9.71 -14.82
C PHE A 117 -9.01 10.24 -13.96
N GLY A 118 -8.79 10.42 -12.65
CA GLY A 118 -9.74 11.06 -11.74
C GLY A 118 -10.76 10.10 -11.11
N GLY A 119 -11.88 10.66 -10.65
CA GLY A 119 -12.90 9.97 -9.86
C GLY A 119 -14.21 9.69 -10.59
N SER A 120 -14.32 10.05 -11.88
CA SER A 120 -15.56 9.88 -12.63
C SER A 120 -16.07 8.43 -12.60
N ARG A 121 -17.39 8.27 -12.49
CA ARG A 121 -18.06 6.95 -12.48
C ARG A 121 -17.66 6.12 -13.68
N LYS A 122 -17.59 6.75 -14.86
CA LYS A 122 -17.18 6.10 -16.11
C LYS A 122 -15.80 5.45 -15.96
N TYR A 123 -14.82 6.19 -15.44
CA TYR A 123 -13.47 5.69 -15.31
C TYR A 123 -13.36 4.58 -14.26
N LEU A 124 -13.95 4.76 -13.07
CA LEU A 124 -13.86 3.77 -12.00
C LEU A 124 -14.46 2.41 -12.40
N MET A 125 -15.66 2.41 -12.99
CA MET A 125 -16.35 1.18 -13.38
C MET A 125 -15.65 0.47 -14.54
N ASP A 126 -15.27 1.20 -15.60
CA ASP A 126 -14.53 0.63 -16.73
C ASP A 126 -13.18 0.06 -16.30
N SER A 127 -12.48 0.79 -15.42
CA SER A 127 -11.17 0.39 -14.94
C SER A 127 -11.26 -0.86 -14.09
N LEU A 128 -12.28 -1.02 -13.25
CA LEU A 128 -12.50 -2.26 -12.50
C LEU A 128 -12.74 -3.44 -13.46
N ASP A 129 -13.60 -3.28 -14.47
CA ASP A 129 -13.86 -4.33 -15.46
C ASP A 129 -12.59 -4.76 -16.19
N ALA A 130 -11.78 -3.79 -16.59
CA ALA A 130 -10.49 -4.05 -17.22
C ALA A 130 -9.50 -4.74 -16.27
N SER A 131 -9.51 -4.39 -14.97
CA SER A 131 -8.65 -4.98 -13.95
C SER A 131 -9.04 -6.43 -13.68
N LEU A 132 -10.34 -6.71 -13.49
CA LEU A 132 -10.87 -8.07 -13.33
C LEU A 132 -10.51 -8.98 -14.51
N SER A 133 -10.60 -8.46 -15.73
CA SER A 133 -10.17 -9.15 -16.94
C SER A 133 -8.68 -9.48 -16.95
N ARG A 134 -7.81 -8.53 -16.58
CA ARG A 134 -6.36 -8.75 -16.49
C ARG A 134 -5.97 -9.74 -15.40
N LEU A 135 -6.65 -9.67 -14.25
CA LEU A 135 -6.43 -10.56 -13.11
C LEU A 135 -7.02 -11.96 -13.32
N GLY A 136 -8.01 -12.09 -14.21
CA GLY A 136 -8.77 -13.32 -14.38
C GLY A 136 -9.67 -13.64 -13.18
N LEU A 137 -10.27 -12.62 -12.57
CA LEU A 137 -11.11 -12.72 -11.36
C LEU A 137 -12.54 -12.26 -11.63
N GLU A 138 -13.48 -12.79 -10.87
CA GLU A 138 -14.88 -12.32 -10.89
C GLU A 138 -15.07 -11.08 -10.02
N HIS A 139 -14.26 -10.96 -8.96
CA HIS A 139 -14.27 -9.82 -8.04
C HIS A 139 -12.90 -9.65 -7.38
N VAL A 140 -12.61 -8.41 -6.98
CA VAL A 140 -11.55 -8.10 -6.01
C VAL A 140 -12.13 -8.07 -4.60
N ASP A 141 -11.31 -8.26 -3.58
CA ASP A 141 -11.77 -8.14 -2.20
C ASP A 141 -11.90 -6.67 -1.80
N ILE A 142 -10.96 -5.82 -2.26
CA ILE A 142 -10.99 -4.37 -2.00
C ILE A 142 -10.79 -3.59 -3.31
N PHE A 143 -11.71 -2.69 -3.65
CA PHE A 143 -11.50 -1.74 -4.74
C PHE A 143 -11.32 -0.32 -4.20
N TYR A 144 -10.27 0.37 -4.64
CA TYR A 144 -9.96 1.72 -4.16
C TYR A 144 -10.27 2.80 -5.19
N HIS A 145 -10.75 3.94 -4.70
CA HIS A 145 -10.44 5.20 -5.36
C HIS A 145 -9.01 5.63 -4.98
N HIS A 146 -8.15 5.78 -5.99
CA HIS A 146 -6.69 5.78 -5.82
C HIS A 146 -6.12 7.13 -5.37
N ARG A 147 -6.84 8.24 -5.64
CA ARG A 147 -6.49 9.62 -5.22
C ARG A 147 -7.74 10.50 -5.22
N PRO A 148 -7.83 11.57 -4.42
CA PRO A 148 -8.89 12.58 -4.56
C PRO A 148 -8.97 13.14 -5.98
N ASP A 149 -10.15 13.50 -6.45
CA ASP A 149 -10.33 14.20 -7.72
C ASP A 149 -11.11 15.50 -7.48
N PRO A 150 -10.43 16.66 -7.44
CA PRO A 150 -11.11 17.93 -7.24
C PRO A 150 -12.02 18.26 -8.41
N ASP A 151 -11.83 17.64 -9.58
CA ASP A 151 -12.57 17.92 -10.81
C ASP A 151 -13.84 17.04 -10.97
N THR A 152 -14.13 16.16 -10.02
CA THR A 152 -15.35 15.33 -9.98
C THR A 152 -16.08 15.55 -8.64
N PRO A 153 -17.40 15.80 -8.62
CA PRO A 153 -18.17 15.82 -7.37
C PRO A 153 -17.94 14.55 -6.55
N LEU A 154 -17.73 14.69 -5.25
CA LEU A 154 -17.41 13.55 -4.38
C LEU A 154 -18.50 12.48 -4.43
N GLU A 155 -19.76 12.89 -4.53
CA GLU A 155 -20.93 12.01 -4.61
C GLU A 155 -20.86 11.08 -5.82
N GLU A 156 -20.40 11.56 -6.98
CA GLU A 156 -20.26 10.71 -8.17
C GLU A 156 -19.27 9.58 -7.92
N THR A 157 -18.14 9.90 -7.29
CA THR A 157 -17.09 8.94 -6.94
C THR A 157 -17.59 7.95 -5.89
N VAL A 158 -18.19 8.45 -4.81
CA VAL A 158 -18.70 7.66 -3.69
C VAL A 158 -19.82 6.71 -4.14
N TYR A 159 -20.78 7.18 -4.92
CA TYR A 159 -21.86 6.33 -5.43
C TYR A 159 -21.37 5.32 -6.47
N ALA A 160 -20.30 5.63 -7.23
CA ALA A 160 -19.64 4.63 -8.06
C ALA A 160 -19.02 3.50 -7.23
N LEU A 161 -18.35 3.82 -6.10
CA LEU A 161 -17.82 2.80 -5.18
C LEU A 161 -18.93 1.95 -4.56
N ARG A 162 -20.03 2.57 -4.11
CA ARG A 162 -21.21 1.85 -3.60
C ARG A 162 -21.78 0.88 -4.64
N ASP A 163 -21.93 1.33 -5.89
CA ASP A 163 -22.47 0.49 -6.96
C ASP A 163 -21.52 -0.63 -7.37
N ILE A 164 -20.21 -0.42 -7.26
CA ILE A 164 -19.21 -1.47 -7.45
C ILE A 164 -19.41 -2.60 -6.45
N VAL A 165 -19.63 -2.29 -5.16
CA VAL A 165 -19.96 -3.29 -4.14
C VAL A 165 -21.29 -3.96 -4.45
N ALA A 166 -22.34 -3.18 -4.75
CA ALA A 166 -23.67 -3.71 -5.05
C ALA A 166 -23.68 -4.64 -6.28
N SER A 167 -22.80 -4.40 -7.26
CA SER A 167 -22.64 -5.27 -8.43
C SER A 167 -21.93 -6.60 -8.14
N GLY A 168 -21.35 -6.77 -6.95
CA GLY A 168 -20.58 -7.94 -6.55
C GLY A 168 -19.15 -8.00 -7.10
N LYS A 169 -18.70 -6.97 -7.82
CA LYS A 169 -17.35 -6.88 -8.41
C LYS A 169 -16.26 -6.49 -7.41
N ALA A 170 -16.64 -5.97 -6.25
CA ALA A 170 -15.78 -5.84 -5.07
C ALA A 170 -16.53 -6.29 -3.81
N ARG A 171 -15.82 -6.84 -2.82
CA ARG A 171 -16.43 -7.14 -1.49
C ARG A 171 -16.48 -5.89 -0.61
N TYR A 172 -15.41 -5.12 -0.65
CA TYR A 172 -15.23 -3.89 0.09
C TYR A 172 -14.66 -2.81 -0.83
N VAL A 173 -14.75 -1.57 -0.36
CA VAL A 173 -14.15 -0.41 -1.02
C VAL A 173 -13.36 0.42 -0.04
N GLY A 174 -12.32 1.08 -0.54
CA GLY A 174 -11.45 1.95 0.23
C GLY A 174 -11.08 3.20 -0.55
N ILE A 175 -10.35 4.07 0.11
CA ILE A 175 -9.80 5.30 -0.48
C ILE A 175 -8.30 5.38 -0.22
N SER A 176 -7.59 6.16 -1.04
CA SER A 176 -6.14 6.29 -0.95
C SER A 176 -5.75 7.75 -1.08
N SER A 177 -4.82 8.20 -0.23
CA SER A 177 -4.24 9.55 -0.26
C SER A 177 -5.23 10.71 -0.01
N TYR A 178 -6.41 10.43 0.53
CA TYR A 178 -7.38 11.45 0.98
C TYR A 178 -6.91 12.12 2.28
N GLY A 179 -7.10 13.43 2.42
CA GLY A 179 -6.90 14.13 3.70
C GLY A 179 -7.97 13.78 4.73
N ALA A 180 -7.82 14.25 5.98
CA ALA A 180 -8.74 13.97 7.08
C ALA A 180 -10.19 14.39 6.76
N GLU A 181 -10.41 15.67 6.44
CA GLU A 181 -11.74 16.21 6.10
C GLU A 181 -12.47 15.40 5.02
N LEU A 182 -11.81 15.21 3.86
CA LEU A 182 -12.40 14.48 2.73
C LEU A 182 -12.60 12.99 3.03
N THR A 183 -11.81 12.42 3.96
CA THR A 183 -12.01 11.05 4.46
C THR A 183 -13.29 10.98 5.28
N SER A 184 -13.47 11.89 6.23
CA SER A 184 -14.68 11.98 7.06
C SER A 184 -15.94 12.20 6.19
N GLU A 185 -15.87 13.11 5.21
CA GLU A 185 -16.99 13.39 4.29
C GLU A 185 -17.37 12.14 3.46
N ALA A 186 -16.38 11.50 2.82
CA ALA A 186 -16.61 10.30 2.02
C ALA A 186 -17.13 9.13 2.88
N ALA A 187 -16.62 8.97 4.10
CA ALA A 187 -17.06 7.93 5.02
C ALA A 187 -18.51 8.15 5.48
N ALA A 188 -18.89 9.39 5.81
CA ALA A 188 -20.26 9.74 6.18
C ALA A 188 -21.25 9.42 5.04
N MET A 189 -20.97 9.86 3.81
CA MET A 189 -21.81 9.57 2.64
C MET A 189 -21.96 8.05 2.40
N MET A 190 -20.87 7.29 2.51
CA MET A 190 -20.88 5.84 2.34
C MET A 190 -21.67 5.11 3.44
N ALA A 191 -21.60 5.60 4.68
CA ALA A 191 -22.36 5.07 5.80
C ALA A 191 -23.87 5.32 5.63
N GLU A 192 -24.27 6.50 5.16
CA GLU A 192 -25.68 6.82 4.84
C GLU A 192 -26.28 5.89 3.79
N GLU A 193 -25.45 5.47 2.82
CA GLU A 193 -25.82 4.50 1.79
C GLU A 193 -25.80 3.03 2.26
N GLY A 194 -25.46 2.78 3.53
CA GLY A 194 -25.35 1.43 4.11
C GLY A 194 -24.18 0.61 3.56
N CYS A 195 -23.16 1.28 3.00
CA CYS A 195 -21.97 0.66 2.41
C CYS A 195 -20.71 1.35 2.95
N PRO A 196 -20.39 1.24 4.25
CA PRO A 196 -19.29 1.98 4.87
C PRO A 196 -17.94 1.70 4.19
N LEU A 197 -17.07 2.72 4.13
CA LEU A 197 -15.69 2.55 3.68
C LEU A 197 -14.95 1.61 4.62
N LEU A 198 -14.15 0.70 4.07
CA LEU A 198 -13.41 -0.28 4.86
C LEU A 198 -12.07 0.29 5.35
N ILE A 199 -11.32 0.92 4.45
CA ILE A 199 -9.88 1.12 4.64
C ILE A 199 -9.37 2.36 3.90
N HIS A 200 -8.41 3.04 4.51
CA HIS A 200 -7.63 4.12 3.91
C HIS A 200 -6.19 3.66 3.65
N GLN A 201 -5.64 4.02 2.49
CA GLN A 201 -4.26 3.75 2.12
C GLN A 201 -3.45 5.07 1.95
N PRO A 202 -2.83 5.59 3.02
CA PRO A 202 -1.98 6.79 2.96
C PRO A 202 -0.48 6.46 2.87
N SER A 203 0.30 7.42 2.36
CA SER A 203 1.76 7.35 2.42
C SER A 203 2.20 7.62 3.85
N TYR A 204 2.90 6.68 4.49
CA TYR A 204 3.27 6.85 5.90
C TYR A 204 4.56 6.11 6.23
N SER A 205 5.50 6.82 6.85
CA SER A 205 6.81 6.31 7.27
C SER A 205 7.41 7.23 8.34
N ILE A 206 8.54 6.83 8.95
CA ILE A 206 9.28 7.67 9.90
C ILE A 206 9.56 9.07 9.34
N LEU A 207 9.84 9.19 8.04
CA LEU A 207 10.20 10.46 7.38
C LEU A 207 9.01 11.15 6.66
N ASN A 208 7.79 10.64 6.83
CA ASN A 208 6.58 11.21 6.24
C ASN A 208 5.38 10.91 7.17
N ARG A 209 5.09 11.85 8.07
CA ARG A 209 4.13 11.70 9.17
C ARG A 209 2.87 12.55 9.03
N TRP A 210 2.57 13.04 7.83
CA TRP A 210 1.40 13.91 7.58
C TRP A 210 0.06 13.32 8.07
N VAL A 211 -0.04 12.00 8.20
CA VAL A 211 -1.24 11.32 8.70
C VAL A 211 -1.49 11.52 10.20
N GLU A 212 -0.43 11.81 10.96
CA GLU A 212 -0.47 12.09 12.40
C GLU A 212 -0.70 13.58 12.69
N GLU A 213 -0.38 14.45 11.72
CA GLU A 213 -0.51 15.89 11.87
C GLU A 213 -1.97 16.33 11.69
N PRO A 214 -2.49 17.19 12.60
CA PRO A 214 -3.80 17.82 12.42
C PRO A 214 -3.95 18.55 11.08
N GLY A 215 -5.10 18.35 10.44
CA GLY A 215 -5.54 19.15 9.30
C GLY A 215 -6.07 20.53 9.72
N GLU A 216 -6.66 21.26 8.76
CA GLU A 216 -7.25 22.59 8.99
C GLU A 216 -8.40 22.54 10.01
N ASP A 217 -9.15 21.44 10.05
CA ASP A 217 -10.28 21.24 10.97
C ASP A 217 -9.87 20.75 12.36
N GLY A 218 -8.57 20.55 12.60
CA GLY A 218 -8.02 20.14 13.90
C GLY A 218 -7.78 18.64 14.07
N ASP A 219 -8.39 17.80 13.23
CA ASP A 219 -8.23 16.34 13.30
C ASP A 219 -7.11 15.84 12.38
N SER A 220 -6.36 14.85 12.84
CA SER A 220 -5.41 14.11 12.00
C SER A 220 -6.11 13.11 11.09
N LEU A 221 -5.42 12.58 10.07
CA LEU A 221 -6.00 11.49 9.25
C LEU A 221 -6.27 10.25 10.11
N LEU A 222 -5.37 9.90 11.03
CA LEU A 222 -5.53 8.72 11.87
C LEU A 222 -6.75 8.83 12.79
N GLU A 223 -7.01 10.03 13.32
CA GLU A 223 -8.21 10.33 14.11
C GLU A 223 -9.48 10.22 13.26
N SER A 224 -9.52 10.87 12.10
CA SER A 224 -10.65 10.78 11.15
C SER A 224 -10.94 9.34 10.72
N ALA A 225 -9.90 8.55 10.45
CA ALA A 225 -10.06 7.14 10.10
C ALA A 225 -10.63 6.33 11.27
N ALA A 226 -10.15 6.58 12.50
CA ALA A 226 -10.63 5.90 13.70
C ALA A 226 -12.09 6.22 14.00
N ASP A 227 -12.46 7.49 13.99
CA ASP A 227 -13.83 7.96 14.24
C ASP A 227 -14.83 7.42 13.20
N SER A 228 -14.36 7.27 11.96
CA SER A 228 -15.14 6.72 10.86
C SER A 228 -15.12 5.18 10.81
N GLY A 229 -14.37 4.51 11.70
CA GLY A 229 -14.26 3.06 11.78
C GLY A 229 -13.45 2.40 10.65
N LEU A 230 -12.63 3.15 9.92
CA LEU A 230 -11.77 2.66 8.85
C LEU A 230 -10.48 2.05 9.42
N GLY A 231 -9.98 1.00 8.77
CA GLY A 231 -8.58 0.59 8.95
C GLY A 231 -7.62 1.47 8.15
N VAL A 232 -6.33 1.43 8.49
CA VAL A 232 -5.27 2.11 7.72
C VAL A 232 -4.23 1.10 7.25
N ILE A 233 -3.91 1.13 5.95
CA ILE A 233 -2.77 0.41 5.37
C ILE A 233 -1.70 1.38 4.87
N ALA A 234 -0.58 1.43 5.57
CA ALA A 234 0.49 2.39 5.30
C ALA A 234 1.33 1.95 4.10
N PHE A 235 1.35 2.75 3.04
CA PHE A 235 2.22 2.48 1.88
C PHE A 235 3.49 3.33 1.90
N SER A 236 4.51 2.85 1.20
CA SER A 236 5.88 3.39 1.26
C SER A 236 6.48 3.47 2.68
N PRO A 237 6.31 2.45 3.56
CA PRO A 237 6.85 2.48 4.92
C PRO A 237 8.38 2.61 4.97
N LEU A 238 9.06 2.20 3.89
CA LEU A 238 10.51 2.31 3.74
C LEU A 238 10.97 3.59 3.01
N ALA A 239 10.09 4.57 2.82
CA ALA A 239 10.38 5.80 2.06
C ALA A 239 11.02 5.48 0.69
N GLN A 240 10.41 4.54 -0.03
CA GLN A 240 10.87 4.02 -1.33
C GLN A 240 12.28 3.38 -1.33
N GLY A 241 12.83 3.07 -0.17
CA GLY A 241 14.17 2.50 0.04
C GLY A 241 15.10 3.43 0.81
N LEU A 242 14.73 4.68 1.06
CA LEU A 242 15.55 5.62 1.83
C LEU A 242 15.76 5.13 3.28
N LEU A 243 14.75 4.52 3.90
CA LEU A 243 14.86 3.90 5.23
C LEU A 243 15.45 2.48 5.14
N THR A 244 16.59 2.34 4.48
CA THR A 244 17.40 1.11 4.41
C THR A 244 18.89 1.45 4.54
N ASP A 245 19.74 0.46 4.75
CA ASP A 245 21.20 0.64 4.80
C ASP A 245 21.83 0.90 3.42
N ARG A 246 21.06 0.69 2.35
CA ARG A 246 21.51 0.74 0.94
C ARG A 246 22.22 2.03 0.54
N TYR A 247 21.88 3.15 1.16
CA TYR A 247 22.36 4.48 0.78
C TYR A 247 23.40 5.07 1.74
N LEU A 248 23.79 4.34 2.78
CA LEU A 248 24.74 4.82 3.79
C LEU A 248 26.16 4.94 3.23
N ASP A 249 26.55 4.04 2.33
CA ASP A 249 27.90 3.99 1.73
C ASP A 249 27.94 4.53 0.28
N GLY A 250 26.93 5.33 -0.11
CA GLY A 250 26.76 5.85 -1.47
C GLY A 250 25.59 5.21 -2.22
N ILE A 251 25.41 5.57 -3.50
CA ILE A 251 24.27 5.10 -4.32
C ILE A 251 24.67 3.85 -5.11
N PRO A 252 24.09 2.67 -4.85
CA PRO A 252 24.42 1.47 -5.61
C PRO A 252 23.86 1.53 -7.05
N GLU A 253 24.60 0.97 -8.02
CA GLU A 253 24.21 0.94 -9.44
C GLU A 253 22.86 0.23 -9.69
N ASN A 254 22.54 -0.80 -8.90
CA ASN A 254 21.29 -1.58 -9.03
C ASN A 254 20.14 -1.03 -8.16
N SER A 255 20.25 0.21 -7.65
CA SER A 255 19.24 0.80 -6.76
C SER A 255 18.10 1.49 -7.52
N ARG A 256 16.96 1.74 -6.85
CA ARG A 256 15.83 2.48 -7.45
C ARG A 256 16.20 3.91 -7.84
N ALA A 257 17.10 4.55 -7.07
CA ALA A 257 17.65 5.87 -7.35
C ALA A 257 18.48 5.87 -8.63
N ALA A 258 19.36 4.89 -8.82
CA ALA A 258 20.16 4.75 -10.04
C ALA A 258 19.29 4.47 -11.28
N ALA A 259 18.16 3.77 -11.11
CA ALA A 259 17.23 3.47 -12.20
C ALA A 259 16.30 4.64 -12.59
N GLY A 260 16.43 5.82 -11.98
CA GLY A 260 15.57 6.99 -12.27
C GLY A 260 14.08 6.75 -12.03
N LYS A 261 13.75 5.84 -11.10
CA LYS A 261 12.36 5.54 -10.72
C LYS A 261 11.85 6.60 -9.72
N SER A 262 10.81 6.29 -8.97
CA SER A 262 10.11 7.22 -8.08
C SER A 262 10.93 7.76 -6.89
N LEU A 263 12.12 7.20 -6.61
CA LEU A 263 13.10 7.74 -5.65
C LEU A 263 14.06 8.67 -6.40
N GLY A 264 13.74 9.97 -6.43
CA GLY A 264 14.60 10.99 -7.04
C GLY A 264 15.88 11.22 -6.25
N THR A 265 16.94 11.70 -6.92
CA THR A 265 18.21 12.07 -6.27
C THR A 265 18.04 13.13 -5.18
N ASP A 266 17.03 13.99 -5.33
CA ASP A 266 16.72 15.05 -4.34
C ASP A 266 16.26 14.48 -2.99
N MET A 267 15.69 13.27 -2.98
CA MET A 267 15.35 12.57 -1.74
C MET A 267 16.58 12.05 -0.99
N LEU A 268 17.73 11.92 -1.66
CA LEU A 268 19.03 11.57 -1.07
C LEU A 268 19.80 12.83 -0.65
N SER A 269 19.09 13.81 -0.08
CA SER A 269 19.72 15.03 0.44
C SER A 269 20.65 14.70 1.62
N PRO A 270 21.69 15.52 1.88
CA PRO A 270 22.56 15.33 3.04
C PRO A 270 21.79 15.26 4.37
N SER A 271 20.71 16.05 4.49
CA SER A 271 19.82 16.03 5.66
C SER A 271 19.12 14.67 5.83
N ASN A 272 18.55 14.14 4.74
CA ASN A 272 17.89 12.83 4.77
C ASN A 272 18.88 11.70 5.07
N LEU A 273 20.08 11.73 4.50
CA LEU A 273 21.12 10.73 4.77
C LEU A 273 21.63 10.80 6.22
N GLU A 274 21.72 12.00 6.81
CA GLU A 274 22.06 12.16 8.22
C GLU A 274 20.98 11.54 9.14
N MET A 275 19.70 11.80 8.86
CA MET A 275 18.59 11.16 9.58
C MET A 275 18.64 9.64 9.44
N VAL A 276 18.79 9.12 8.23
CA VAL A 276 18.88 7.68 7.95
C VAL A 276 20.05 7.03 8.70
N SER A 277 21.21 7.69 8.74
CA SER A 277 22.39 7.21 9.49
C SER A 277 22.10 7.12 10.99
N LYS A 278 21.54 8.18 11.59
CA LYS A 278 21.18 8.19 13.01
C LYS A 278 20.10 7.15 13.37
N LEU A 279 19.07 7.00 12.53
CA LEU A 279 18.03 5.99 12.69
C LEU A 279 18.60 4.56 12.59
N ASN A 280 19.59 4.33 11.71
CA ASN A 280 20.25 3.04 11.59
C ASN A 280 21.00 2.65 12.87
N GLU A 281 21.57 3.61 13.60
CA GLU A 281 22.20 3.33 14.89
C GLU A 281 21.19 2.90 15.96
N ILE A 282 19.95 3.42 15.93
CA ILE A 282 18.86 2.92 16.78
C ILE A 282 18.50 1.48 16.39
N ALA A 283 18.32 1.22 15.10
CA ALA A 283 17.97 -0.11 14.59
C ALA A 283 19.01 -1.18 15.01
N LYS A 284 20.31 -0.86 14.92
CA LYS A 284 21.39 -1.73 15.39
C LYS A 284 21.28 -2.06 16.88
N ARG A 285 20.96 -1.09 17.73
CA ARG A 285 20.75 -1.33 19.18
C ARG A 285 19.55 -2.24 19.45
N ARG A 286 18.54 -2.20 18.58
CA ARG A 286 17.36 -3.07 18.61
C ARG A 286 17.59 -4.47 18.04
N GLY A 287 18.77 -4.74 17.47
CA GLY A 287 19.04 -5.99 16.75
C GLY A 287 18.24 -6.12 15.44
N GLN A 288 17.79 -5.01 14.87
CA GLN A 288 17.03 -4.94 13.62
C GLN A 288 17.86 -4.26 12.53
N THR A 289 17.56 -4.57 11.27
CA THR A 289 17.96 -3.68 10.16
C THR A 289 17.13 -2.40 10.20
N LEU A 290 17.60 -1.30 9.58
CA LEU A 290 16.80 -0.07 9.48
C LEU A 290 15.44 -0.33 8.80
N ALA A 291 15.40 -1.20 7.80
CA ALA A 291 14.16 -1.55 7.12
C ALA A 291 13.16 -2.23 8.06
N GLN A 292 13.64 -3.18 8.88
CA GLN A 292 12.82 -3.86 9.89
C GLN A 292 12.29 -2.87 10.94
N MET A 293 13.16 -2.01 11.46
CA MET A 293 12.74 -0.99 12.43
C MET A 293 11.71 -0.02 11.82
N ALA A 294 11.88 0.40 10.56
CA ALA A 294 10.94 1.29 9.88
C ALA A 294 9.55 0.66 9.67
N ILE A 295 9.50 -0.62 9.30
CA ILE A 295 8.23 -1.37 9.20
C ILE A 295 7.59 -1.52 10.58
N ALA A 296 8.37 -1.95 11.58
CA ALA A 296 7.90 -2.08 12.96
C ALA A 296 7.35 -0.76 13.50
N TRP A 297 8.02 0.37 13.22
CA TRP A 297 7.61 1.69 13.68
C TRP A 297 6.27 2.12 13.09
N VAL A 298 6.01 1.80 11.82
CA VAL A 298 4.70 2.09 11.21
C VAL A 298 3.59 1.22 11.82
N LEU A 299 3.92 0.02 12.30
CA LEU A 299 3.01 -0.92 12.96
C LEU A 299 2.92 -0.75 14.49
N ARG A 300 3.57 0.28 15.05
CA ARG A 300 3.52 0.60 16.48
C ARG A 300 2.10 1.03 16.88
N GLU A 301 1.90 1.37 18.15
CA GLU A 301 0.70 2.08 18.60
C GLU A 301 0.81 3.58 18.25
N GLN A 302 -0.05 4.10 17.37
CA GLN A 302 0.06 5.49 16.87
C GLN A 302 -0.48 6.54 17.85
N GLY A 303 -1.40 6.15 18.74
CA GLY A 303 -2.05 7.04 19.70
C GLY A 303 -3.29 6.37 20.32
N ASP A 304 -3.89 7.04 21.29
CA ASP A 304 -5.12 6.58 21.94
C ASP A 304 -6.36 7.05 21.16
N TYR A 305 -6.66 6.33 20.07
CA TYR A 305 -7.85 6.57 19.23
C TYR A 305 -8.99 5.59 19.55
N GLY A 306 -8.87 4.79 20.62
CA GLY A 306 -9.84 3.74 20.98
C GLY A 306 -9.85 2.51 20.05
N ILE A 307 -9.16 2.56 18.90
CA ILE A 307 -8.92 1.43 18.00
C ILE A 307 -7.46 1.41 17.53
N GLU A 308 -6.97 0.24 17.15
CA GLU A 308 -5.69 0.12 16.45
C GLU A 308 -5.85 0.61 14.99
N THR A 309 -5.33 1.81 14.71
CA THR A 309 -5.60 2.49 13.43
C THR A 309 -4.83 1.86 12.27
N VAL A 310 -3.51 1.67 12.41
CA VAL A 310 -2.68 1.07 11.35
C VAL A 310 -2.78 -0.45 11.38
N THR A 311 -3.58 -0.97 10.46
CA THR A 311 -3.85 -2.39 10.30
C THR A 311 -2.71 -3.15 9.61
N SER A 312 -2.00 -2.52 8.65
CA SER A 312 -0.98 -3.22 7.87
C SER A 312 0.07 -2.27 7.28
N ALA A 313 1.30 -2.76 7.15
CA ALA A 313 2.37 -2.10 6.41
C ALA A 313 2.47 -2.71 5.01
N LEU A 314 2.29 -1.89 3.97
CA LEU A 314 2.36 -2.31 2.58
C LEU A 314 3.78 -2.19 2.03
N ILE A 315 4.48 -3.32 1.96
CA ILE A 315 5.87 -3.38 1.49
C ILE A 315 5.94 -3.71 0.01
N GLY A 316 7.07 -3.36 -0.62
CA GLY A 316 7.44 -3.90 -1.94
C GLY A 316 8.73 -4.69 -1.82
N ALA A 317 8.91 -5.70 -2.67
CA ALA A 317 10.12 -6.53 -2.70
C ALA A 317 10.64 -6.68 -4.14
N SER A 318 11.96 -6.79 -4.30
CA SER A 318 12.60 -7.16 -5.57
C SER A 318 13.21 -8.56 -5.58
N SER A 319 13.27 -9.21 -4.42
CA SER A 319 13.75 -10.59 -4.26
C SER A 319 13.12 -11.25 -3.04
N VAL A 320 13.28 -12.57 -2.94
CA VAL A 320 12.81 -13.38 -1.80
C VAL A 320 13.55 -13.01 -0.52
N GLU A 321 14.84 -12.72 -0.60
CA GLU A 321 15.67 -12.36 0.55
C GLU A 321 15.22 -11.03 1.15
N GLN A 322 14.93 -10.03 0.31
CA GLN A 322 14.40 -8.75 0.77
C GLN A 322 13.02 -8.91 1.41
N LEU A 323 12.17 -9.76 0.81
CA LEU A 323 10.85 -10.06 1.36
C LEU A 323 10.98 -10.68 2.75
N ASP A 324 11.82 -11.70 2.92
CA ASP A 324 12.05 -12.35 4.21
C ASP A 324 12.58 -11.37 5.26
N GLN A 325 13.58 -10.55 4.90
CA GLN A 325 14.11 -9.51 5.79
C GLN A 325 13.04 -8.54 6.27
N ASN A 326 12.14 -8.12 5.37
CA ASN A 326 11.05 -7.21 5.71
C ASN A 326 10.02 -7.88 6.63
N ILE A 327 9.66 -9.16 6.39
CA ILE A 327 8.71 -9.90 7.22
C ILE A 327 9.28 -10.13 8.63
N ASP A 328 10.59 -10.33 8.75
CA ASP A 328 11.28 -10.51 10.03
C ASP A 328 11.22 -9.26 10.93
N ALA A 329 10.67 -8.13 10.46
CA ALA A 329 10.30 -7.00 11.31
C ALA A 329 9.36 -7.40 12.45
N LEU A 330 8.50 -8.40 12.21
CA LEU A 330 7.54 -8.93 13.19
C LEU A 330 8.21 -9.54 14.43
N ASN A 331 9.51 -9.89 14.35
CA ASN A 331 10.25 -10.42 15.50
C ASN A 331 10.44 -9.38 16.62
N ASN A 332 10.28 -8.08 16.34
CA ASN A 332 10.34 -7.02 17.35
C ASN A 332 9.54 -5.78 16.91
N LEU A 333 8.27 -5.72 17.32
CA LEU A 333 7.35 -4.59 17.06
C LEU A 333 7.31 -3.56 18.19
N SER A 334 7.84 -3.88 19.36
CA SER A 334 7.73 -3.01 20.55
C SER A 334 8.76 -1.89 20.52
N PHE A 335 8.36 -0.69 20.90
CA PHE A 335 9.25 0.45 21.12
C PHE A 335 9.10 0.93 22.55
N THR A 336 10.21 1.28 23.20
CA THR A 336 10.15 2.00 24.48
C THR A 336 9.86 3.48 24.22
N THR A 337 9.38 4.17 25.25
CA THR A 337 9.16 5.63 25.18
C THR A 337 10.45 6.37 24.85
N GLU A 338 11.60 5.92 25.35
CA GLU A 338 12.90 6.50 25.05
C GLU A 338 13.27 6.36 23.57
N GLU A 339 13.01 5.19 22.97
CA GLU A 339 13.27 4.96 21.55
C GLU A 339 12.37 5.84 20.67
N LEU A 340 11.08 5.97 21.02
CA LEU A 340 10.15 6.83 20.28
C LEU A 340 10.58 8.30 20.37
N ASN A 341 10.92 8.78 21.57
CA ASN A 341 11.41 10.16 21.75
C ASN A 341 12.72 10.42 20.99
N GLU A 342 13.62 9.44 20.95
CA GLU A 342 14.86 9.55 20.19
C GLU A 342 14.59 9.62 18.68
N ILE A 343 13.69 8.76 18.18
CA ILE A 343 13.23 8.80 16.78
C ILE A 343 12.60 10.15 16.46
N ASP A 344 11.70 10.67 17.30
CA ASP A 344 11.03 11.96 17.11
C ASP A 344 12.01 13.14 17.07
N THR A 345 13.10 13.07 17.84
CA THR A 345 14.15 14.09 17.83
C THR A 345 14.97 14.07 16.53
N ILE A 346 15.14 12.88 15.92
CA ILE A 346 15.95 12.69 14.71
C ILE A 346 15.11 12.93 13.45
N ALA A 347 13.91 12.37 13.40
CA ALA A 347 13.09 12.27 12.21
C ALA A 347 12.22 13.52 12.04
N ASN A 348 12.55 14.31 11.01
CA ASN A 348 11.73 15.41 10.53
C ASN A 348 11.13 15.04 9.16
N ASP A 349 10.20 15.85 8.65
CA ASP A 349 9.66 15.66 7.29
C ASP A 349 10.80 15.66 6.26
N GLY A 350 10.96 14.52 5.57
CA GLY A 350 12.01 14.32 4.58
C GLY A 350 11.71 14.98 3.23
N GLY A 351 10.54 15.61 3.05
CA GLY A 351 10.11 16.17 1.77
C GLY A 351 9.86 15.09 0.70
N ILE A 352 9.51 13.88 1.14
CA ILE A 352 9.44 12.67 0.30
C ILE A 352 8.01 12.29 -0.12
N ASN A 353 7.00 13.03 0.34
CA ASN A 353 5.60 12.74 0.03
C ASN A 353 5.22 13.21 -1.38
N ILE A 354 5.58 12.42 -2.40
CA ILE A 354 5.25 12.70 -3.81
C ILE A 354 3.75 12.64 -4.11
N TRP A 355 2.92 12.22 -3.15
CA TRP A 355 1.46 12.17 -3.25
C TRP A 355 0.78 13.38 -2.60
N ALA A 356 1.54 14.26 -1.94
CA ALA A 356 0.99 15.42 -1.23
C ALA A 356 0.14 16.33 -2.14
N GLY A 357 0.51 16.46 -3.42
CA GLY A 357 -0.28 17.21 -4.40
C GLY A 357 -1.68 16.67 -4.61
N ALA A 358 -1.86 15.34 -4.56
CA ALA A 358 -3.19 14.71 -4.65
C ALA A 358 -3.97 14.86 -3.32
N THR A 359 -3.29 14.76 -2.18
CA THR A 359 -3.94 14.97 -0.87
C THR A 359 -4.44 16.40 -0.70
N LYS A 360 -3.71 17.39 -1.25
CA LYS A 360 -4.09 18.82 -1.22
C LYS A 360 -5.11 19.22 -2.27
N SER A 361 -5.36 18.39 -3.29
CA SER A 361 -6.34 18.71 -4.32
C SER A 361 -7.75 18.43 -3.79
N LYS A 362 -8.23 19.33 -2.91
CA LYS A 362 -9.52 19.24 -2.22
C LYS A 362 -10.68 19.88 -2.99
N THR A 363 -10.45 20.87 -3.85
CA THR A 363 -11.53 21.80 -4.24
C THR A 363 -11.77 21.94 -5.74
N HIS A 364 -13.05 21.77 -6.10
CA HIS A 364 -13.70 22.39 -7.25
C HIS A 364 -14.02 23.86 -6.90
N GLY A 365 -13.37 24.81 -7.58
CA GLY A 365 -13.81 26.20 -7.77
C GLY A 365 -14.26 27.04 -6.57
N SER A 366 -13.34 27.80 -5.98
CA SER A 366 -13.56 29.24 -5.72
C SER A 366 -12.24 29.98 -5.60
N GLU A 367 -11.62 30.30 -6.73
CA GLU A 367 -10.87 31.54 -6.96
C GLU A 367 -10.39 31.51 -8.41
N SER A 368 -11.21 32.08 -9.29
CA SER A 368 -10.70 32.72 -10.49
C SER A 368 -9.97 33.98 -10.05
N ASP A 369 -8.66 33.89 -9.83
CA ASP A 369 -7.81 35.08 -9.81
C ASP A 369 -6.94 35.10 -11.07
N SER A 370 -7.07 36.23 -11.73
CA SER A 370 -6.54 36.69 -13.02
C SER A 370 -5.03 36.58 -13.19
#